data_AF-A0A2H9PQS6-F1
#
_entry.id   AF-A0A2H9PQS6-F1
#
_cell.length_a   1.000
_cell.length_b   1.000
_cell.length_c   1.000
_cell.angle_alpha   90.00
_cell.angle_beta   90.00
_cell.angle_gamma   90.00
#
_symmetry.space_group_name_H-M   'P 1'
#
loop_
_entity.id
_entity.type
_entity.pdbx_description
1 polymer ?
#
loop_
_entity_poly.entity_id
_entity_poly.type
_entity_poly.pdbx_seq_one_letter_code
_entity_poly.pdbx_strand_id
1 'polypeptide(L)' 'MKSTKDFRNMGKEDLASRLVDLKKDLLKLNVEVNSGANTSNPGRIGQVKKNIARINTLLKEKNTEAI' A
#
# COMPACT_ATOMS: atom_id res chain seq x y z
N MET A 1 7.83 -5.85 4.31
CA MET A 1 7.75 -4.81 3.26
C MET A 1 8.00 -5.46 1.89
N LYS A 2 7.11 -5.29 0.89
CA LYS A 2 7.37 -5.78 -0.47
C LYS A 2 8.35 -4.86 -1.20
N SER A 3 9.17 -5.43 -2.09
CA SER A 3 10.15 -4.69 -2.85
C SER A 3 9.47 -3.84 -3.92
N THR A 4 10.03 -2.68 -4.24
CA THR A 4 9.52 -1.83 -5.34
C THR A 4 9.49 -2.57 -6.68
N LYS A 5 10.42 -3.54 -6.87
CA LYS A 5 10.47 -4.39 -8.06
C LYS A 5 9.21 -5.25 -8.21
N ASP A 6 8.64 -5.73 -7.10
CA ASP A 6 7.44 -6.58 -7.11
C ASP A 6 6.23 -5.83 -7.67
N PHE A 7 6.13 -4.53 -7.35
CA PHE A 7 5.03 -3.68 -7.83
C PHE A 7 5.24 -3.22 -9.29
N ARG A 8 6.48 -3.07 -9.76
CA ARG A 8 6.77 -2.70 -11.15
C ARG A 8 6.30 -3.74 -12.16
N ASN A 9 6.36 -5.02 -11.78
CA ASN A 9 5.94 -6.14 -12.61
C ASN A 9 4.40 -6.31 -12.68
N MET A 10 3.64 -5.57 -11.88
CA MET A 10 2.17 -5.63 -11.88
C MET A 10 1.57 -4.71 -12.95
N GLY A 11 0.41 -5.11 -13.50
CA GLY A 11 -0.39 -4.27 -14.40
C GLY A 11 -0.98 -3.05 -13.69
N LYS A 12 -1.46 -2.05 -14.45
CA LYS A 12 -2.14 -0.87 -13.85
C LYS A 12 -3.36 -1.27 -13.01
N GLU A 13 -4.15 -2.21 -13.51
CA GLU A 13 -5.37 -2.68 -12.84
C GLU A 13 -5.03 -3.45 -11.55
N ASP A 14 -4.02 -4.32 -11.61
CA ASP A 14 -3.51 -5.04 -10.43
C ASP A 14 -2.97 -4.08 -9.37
N LEU A 15 -2.24 -3.04 -9.78
CA LEU A 15 -1.75 -2.00 -8.89
C LEU A 15 -2.91 -1.23 -8.23
N ALA A 16 -3.94 -0.89 -8.98
CA ALA A 16 -5.13 -0.23 -8.47
C ALA A 16 -5.91 -1.12 -7.49
N SER A 17 -6.08 -2.41 -7.82
CA SER A 17 -6.70 -3.39 -6.93
C SER A 17 -5.91 -3.53 -5.62
N ARG A 18 -4.59 -3.68 -5.72
CA ARG A 18 -3.70 -3.80 -4.56
C ARG A 18 -3.70 -2.55 -3.69
N LEU A 19 -3.88 -1.38 -4.29
CA LEU A 19 -4.03 -0.12 -3.55
C LEU A 19 -5.27 -0.12 -2.66
N VAL A 20 -6.41 -0.60 -3.17
CA VAL A 20 -7.66 -0.69 -2.43
C VAL A 20 -7.51 -1.61 -1.23
N ASP A 21 -6.88 -2.77 -1.42
CA ASP A 21 -6.63 -3.72 -0.34
C ASP A 21 -5.72 -3.14 0.74
N LEU A 22 -4.63 -2.48 0.36
CA LEU A 22 -3.72 -1.84 1.32
C LEU A 22 -4.40 -0.70 2.10
N LYS A 23 -5.33 0.02 1.49
CA LYS A 23 -6.14 1.04 2.19
C LYS A 23 -7.11 0.40 3.20
N LYS A 24 -7.74 -0.73 2.86
CA LYS A 24 -8.58 -1.49 3.78
C LYS A 24 -7.77 -2.03 4.97
N ASP A 25 -6.58 -2.57 4.71
CA ASP A 25 -5.66 -3.03 5.74
C ASP A 25 -5.22 -1.88 6.65
N LEU A 26 -4.93 -0.70 6.08
CA LEU A 26 -4.58 0.48 6.85
C LEU A 26 -5.72 0.91 7.79
N LEU A 27 -6.97 0.86 7.30
CA LEU A 27 -8.14 1.18 8.11
C LEU A 27 -8.27 0.21 9.29
N LYS A 28 -8.16 -1.09 9.04
CA LYS A 28 -8.20 -2.12 10.11
C LYS A 28 -7.12 -1.88 11.14
N LEU A 29 -5.89 -1.64 10.71
CA LEU A 29 -4.76 -1.37 11.61
C LEU A 29 -4.97 -0.10 12.44
N ASN A 30 -5.52 0.97 11.85
CA ASN A 30 -5.83 2.19 12.61
C ASN A 30 -6.93 1.94 13.66
N VAL A 31 -7.95 1.14 13.33
CA VAL A 31 -9.00 0.76 14.28
C VAL A 31 -8.42 -0.08 15.42
N GLU A 32 -7.56 -1.06 15.12
CA GLU A 32 -6.88 -1.88 16.15
C GLU A 32 -6.07 -1.02 17.11
N VAL A 33 -5.30 -0.05 16.59
CA VAL A 33 -4.53 0.90 17.39
C VAL A 33 -5.44 1.75 18.28
N ASN A 34 -6.52 2.30 17.70
CA ASN A 34 -7.42 3.20 18.40
C ASN A 34 -8.25 2.47 19.47
N SER A 35 -8.60 1.20 19.24
CA SER A 35 -9.34 0.36 20.19
C SER A 35 -8.47 -0.11 21.36
N GLY A 36 -7.18 0.24 21.41
CA GLY A 36 -6.26 -0.16 22.48
C GLY A 36 -5.91 -1.65 22.46
N ALA A 37 -6.21 -2.37 21.38
CA ALA A 37 -5.80 -3.75 21.22
C ALA A 37 -4.26 -3.79 21.09
N ASN A 38 -3.61 -4.68 21.85
CA ASN A 38 -2.16 -4.86 21.82
C ASN A 38 -1.65 -4.95 20.37
N THR A 39 -1.01 -3.88 19.90
CA THR A 39 -0.49 -3.82 18.55
C THR A 39 0.76 -4.68 18.47
N SER A 40 0.56 -5.94 18.09
CA SER A 40 1.64 -6.94 17.97
C SER A 40 2.73 -6.51 16.96
N ASN A 41 2.44 -5.53 16.09
CA ASN A 41 3.39 -4.99 15.11
C ASN A 41 3.20 -3.48 14.85
N PRO A 42 3.75 -2.58 15.70
CA PRO A 42 3.64 -1.12 15.51
C PRO A 42 4.27 -0.64 14.18
N GLY A 43 5.29 -1.35 13.68
CA GLY A 43 5.92 -1.05 12.39
C GLY A 43 5.07 -1.34 11.15
N ARG A 44 3.96 -2.09 11.28
CA ARG A 44 3.15 -2.53 10.14
C ARG A 44 2.44 -1.37 9.45
N ILE A 45 1.95 -0.39 10.21
CA ILE A 45 1.32 0.82 9.67
C ILE A 45 2.28 1.59 8.78
N GLY A 46 3.52 1.78 9.24
CA GLY A 46 4.57 2.43 8.46
C GLY A 46 4.90 1.67 7.17
N GLN A 47 4.92 0.33 7.22
CA GLN A 47 5.13 -0.49 6.03
C GLN A 47 3.98 -0.38 5.03
N VAL A 48 2.72 -0.41 5.50
CA VAL A 48 1.53 -0.28 4.66
C VAL A 48 1.50 1.10 3.98
N LYS A 49 1.74 2.18 4.73
CA LYS A 49 1.85 3.54 4.18
C LYS A 49 2.93 3.64 3.09
N LYS A 50 4.12 3.06 3.32
CA LYS A 50 5.21 3.03 2.33
C LYS A 50 4.82 2.25 1.07
N ASN A 51 4.11 1.13 1.20
CA ASN A 51 3.64 0.37 0.04
C ASN A 51 2.61 1.17 -0.78
N ILE A 52 1.67 1.86 -0.11
CA ILE A 52 0.69 2.75 -0.78
C ILE A 52 1.42 3.86 -1.55
N ALA A 53 2.42 4.51 -0.96
CA ALA A 53 3.19 5.56 -1.63
C ALA A 53 3.92 5.06 -2.88
N ARG A 54 4.49 3.85 -2.83
CA ARG A 54 5.13 3.21 -4.00
C ARG A 54 4.14 2.94 -5.13
N ILE A 55 2.99 2.35 -4.83
CA ILE A 55 1.94 2.10 -5.83
C ILE A 55 1.43 3.43 -6.42
N ASN A 56 1.20 4.43 -5.57
CA ASN A 56 1.15 5.87 -5.85
C ASN A 56 2.01 6.29 -7.04
N THR A 57 3.31 6.14 -6.81
CA THR A 57 4.35 6.61 -7.71
C THR A 57 4.32 5.84 -9.03
N LEU A 58 4.21 4.51 -8.97
CA LEU A 58 4.20 3.65 -10.16
C LEU A 58 2.96 3.88 -11.04
N LEU A 59 1.78 4.09 -10.45
CA LEU A 59 0.58 4.44 -11.20
C LEU A 59 0.74 5.78 -11.93
N LYS A 60 1.41 6.75 -11.29
CA LYS A 60 1.71 8.02 -11.93
C LYS A 60 2.74 7.87 -13.05
N GLU A 61 3.86 7.17 -12.81
CA GLU A 61 4.86 6.85 -13.84
C GLU A 61 4.19 6.22 -15.07
N LYS A 62 3.42 5.14 -14.89
CA LYS A 62 2.69 4.47 -15.99
C LYS A 62 1.61 5.33 -16.66
N ASN A 63 1.10 6.37 -16.00
CA ASN A 63 0.18 7.33 -16.63
C ASN A 63 0.92 8.37 -17.47
N THR A 64 2.12 8.77 -17.05
CA THR A 64 2.96 9.73 -17.79
C THR A 64 3.65 9.10 -18.99
N GLU A 65 4.04 7.82 -18.92
CA GLU A 65 4.61 7.05 -20.06
C GLU A 65 3.60 6.74 -21.16
N ALA A 66 2.29 6.88 -20.88
CA ALA A 66 1.24 6.61 -21.85
C ALA A 66 0.86 7.83 -22.71
N ILE A 67 1.59 8.93 -22.58
CA ILE A 67 1.47 10.19 -23.33
C ILE A 67 2.70 10.35 -24.21
#